data_AF-A0A0P4WIB0-F1
#
_entry.id   AF-A0A0P4WIB0-F1
#
_cell.length_a   1.000
_cell.length_b   1.000
_cell.length_c   1.000
_cell.angle_alpha   90.00
_cell.angle_beta   90.00
_cell.angle_gamma   90.00
#
_symmetry.space_group_name_H-M   'P 1'
#
loop_
_entity.id
_entity.type
_entity.pdbx_description
1 polymer ?
#
loop_
_entity_poly.entity_id
_entity_poly.type
_entity_poly.pdbx_seq_one_letter_code
_entity_poly.pdbx_strand_id
1 'polypeptide(L)'
;MKKEESGGDEVLALDPLVVESQLLSYQHSAASFVVKLQGMEIIGLSEFIIEDVCVNVQTLAVTINLRYDSLLLDGEYDISGKLVKVIPLSTRGPFTVTASNARITLWVKLKTCRGRLEVGQLRSELVVGDVHLDLSHMTGGSLVSKYVSSHLANQIRTHWQQHEPELSMVLKKHLNDELKNVSLMSLQLLQSTDKYMRRGSLY
;
A
#
# COMPACT_ATOMS: atom_id res chain seq x y z
N MET A 1 -6.43 17.37 -36.71
CA MET A 1 -5.29 17.80 -35.88
C MET A 1 -5.23 16.86 -34.69
N LYS A 2 -4.19 16.02 -34.63
CA LYS A 2 -3.95 15.10 -33.53
C LYS A 2 -3.45 15.91 -32.34
N LYS A 3 -4.12 15.81 -31.20
CA LYS A 3 -3.61 16.32 -29.93
C LYS A 3 -2.64 15.27 -29.41
N GLU A 4 -1.36 15.59 -29.44
CA GLU A 4 -0.34 14.85 -28.68
C GLU A 4 -0.67 15.00 -27.21
N GLU A 5 -1.20 13.94 -26.60
CA GLU A 5 -1.17 13.79 -25.15
C GLU A 5 0.27 13.48 -24.77
N SER A 6 0.96 14.53 -24.32
CA SER A 6 2.21 14.46 -23.58
C SER A 6 1.97 13.64 -22.31
N GLY A 7 2.19 12.32 -22.39
CA GLY A 7 2.36 11.45 -21.23
C GLY A 7 3.64 11.86 -20.50
N GLY A 8 3.54 12.90 -19.68
CA GLY A 8 4.57 13.27 -18.73
C GLY A 8 4.77 12.13 -17.75
N ASP A 9 6.02 11.73 -17.57
CA ASP A 9 6.44 10.70 -16.62
C ASP A 9 6.32 11.26 -15.20
N GLU A 10 5.08 11.49 -14.74
CA GLU A 10 4.83 11.97 -13.39
C GLU A 10 5.18 10.83 -12.44
N VAL A 11 6.29 11.02 -11.73
CA VAL A 11 6.64 10.21 -10.57
C VAL A 11 5.69 10.67 -9.47
N LEU A 12 4.63 9.88 -9.24
CA LEU A 12 3.72 10.13 -8.12
C LEU A 12 4.54 10.13 -6.83
N ALA A 13 4.35 11.16 -6.01
CA ALA A 13 4.98 11.21 -4.69
C ALA A 13 4.53 10.00 -3.87
N LEU A 14 5.50 9.32 -3.25
CA LEU A 14 5.21 8.17 -2.38
C LEU A 14 4.66 8.62 -1.02
N ASP A 15 5.01 9.82 -0.56
CA ASP A 15 4.55 10.36 0.71
C ASP A 15 4.36 11.90 0.63
N PRO A 16 3.14 12.43 0.81
CA PRO A 16 1.89 11.67 0.91
C PRO A 16 1.53 11.00 -0.42
N LEU A 17 1.01 9.77 -0.37
CA LEU A 17 0.42 9.10 -1.52
C LEU A 17 -1.04 9.53 -1.65
N VAL A 18 -1.36 10.26 -2.72
CA VAL A 18 -2.73 10.67 -3.03
C VAL A 18 -3.54 9.47 -3.52
N VAL A 19 -4.71 9.26 -2.92
CA VAL A 19 -5.64 8.18 -3.25
C VAL A 19 -6.87 8.75 -3.95
N GLU A 20 -7.27 8.09 -5.04
CA GLU A 20 -8.45 8.49 -5.80
C GLU A 20 -9.74 8.42 -4.97
N SER A 21 -10.65 9.35 -5.24
CA SER A 21 -11.95 9.42 -4.55
C SER A 21 -12.76 8.15 -4.74
N GLN A 22 -13.43 7.69 -3.69
CA GLN A 22 -14.22 6.46 -3.69
C GLN A 22 -15.70 6.77 -3.43
N LEU A 23 -16.57 6.04 -4.13
CA LEU A 23 -18.01 6.10 -3.92
C LEU A 23 -18.51 4.70 -3.51
N LEU A 24 -18.89 4.57 -2.24
CA LEU A 24 -19.36 3.32 -1.66
C LEU A 24 -20.89 3.39 -1.49
N SER A 25 -21.57 2.31 -1.85
CA SER A 25 -23.01 2.18 -1.66
C SER A 25 -23.31 0.95 -0.80
N TYR A 26 -24.07 1.15 0.27
CA TYR A 26 -24.52 0.10 1.16
C TYR A 26 -26.06 0.05 1.15
N GLN A 27 -26.61 -1.14 0.97
CA GLN A 27 -28.05 -1.34 0.93
C GLN A 27 -28.45 -2.58 1.74
N HIS A 28 -29.29 -2.34 2.74
CA HIS A 28 -29.87 -3.34 3.62
C HIS A 28 -31.37 -3.06 3.82
N SER A 29 -32.14 -4.07 4.26
CA SER A 29 -33.59 -3.97 4.43
C SER A 29 -34.02 -2.81 5.35
N ALA A 30 -33.17 -2.50 6.34
CA ALA A 30 -33.40 -1.47 7.35
C ALA A 30 -32.59 -0.17 7.12
N ALA A 31 -31.64 -0.13 6.19
CA ALA A 31 -30.82 1.06 5.98
C ALA A 31 -30.19 1.10 4.59
N SER A 32 -30.06 2.29 4.01
CA SER A 32 -29.34 2.52 2.75
C SER A 32 -28.47 3.76 2.88
N PHE A 33 -27.18 3.64 2.54
CA PHE A 33 -26.23 4.74 2.61
C PHE A 33 -25.38 4.80 1.34
N VAL A 34 -25.05 6.02 0.94
CA VAL A 34 -24.00 6.34 -0.02
C VAL A 34 -22.93 7.10 0.75
N VAL A 35 -21.69 6.64 0.63
CA VAL A 35 -20.52 7.25 1.26
C VAL A 35 -19.57 7.69 0.17
N LYS A 36 -19.33 8.98 0.09
CA LYS A 36 -18.31 9.57 -0.78
C LYS A 36 -17.07 9.88 0.06
N LEU A 37 -15.92 9.34 -0.34
CA LEU A 37 -14.62 9.61 0.26
C LEU A 37 -13.78 10.37 -0.77
N GLN A 38 -13.15 11.47 -0.37
CA GLN A 38 -12.42 12.35 -1.28
C GLN A 38 -11.26 13.07 -0.57
N GLY A 39 -10.32 13.57 -1.37
CA GLY A 39 -9.13 14.27 -0.85
C GLY A 39 -8.31 13.37 0.07
N MET A 40 -8.16 12.10 -0.32
CA MET A 40 -7.56 11.09 0.53
C MET A 40 -6.05 11.05 0.32
N GLU A 41 -5.30 11.02 1.41
CA GLU A 41 -3.85 11.00 1.42
C GLU A 41 -3.34 9.97 2.43
N ILE A 42 -2.43 9.09 1.99
CA ILE A 42 -1.72 8.17 2.87
C ILE A 42 -0.38 8.80 3.24
N ILE A 43 -0.13 8.94 4.54
CA ILE A 43 1.06 9.58 5.12
C ILE A 43 1.83 8.54 5.94
N GLY A 44 3.16 8.61 5.88
CA GLY A 44 4.08 7.74 6.63
C GLY A 44 4.60 6.54 5.82
N LEU A 45 4.38 6.51 4.51
CA LEU A 45 4.93 5.50 3.62
C LEU A 45 6.46 5.62 3.47
N SER A 46 7.07 6.77 3.79
CA SER A 46 8.53 6.91 3.87
C SER A 46 9.15 6.42 5.17
N GLU A 47 8.37 6.29 6.24
CA GLU A 47 8.84 6.01 7.60
C GLU A 47 8.98 4.51 7.89
N PHE A 48 9.26 3.71 6.86
CA PHE A 48 9.39 2.27 6.99
C PHE A 48 10.67 1.87 7.72
N ILE A 49 10.57 0.78 8.47
CA ILE A 49 11.69 0.07 9.07
C ILE A 49 11.90 -1.21 8.27
N ILE A 50 13.10 -1.39 7.73
CA ILE A 50 13.47 -2.65 7.10
C ILE A 50 13.74 -3.69 8.20
N GLU A 51 12.88 -4.69 8.30
CA GLU A 51 13.05 -5.80 9.26
C GLU A 51 14.01 -6.85 8.71
N ASP A 52 13.90 -7.17 7.42
CA ASP A 52 14.73 -8.20 6.78
C ASP A 52 14.83 -7.98 5.27
N VAL A 53 15.99 -8.33 4.70
CA VAL A 53 16.21 -8.37 3.24
C VAL A 53 16.92 -9.67 2.90
N CYS A 54 16.21 -10.55 2.20
CA CYS A 54 16.73 -11.82 1.72
C CYS A 54 16.95 -11.77 0.21
N VAL A 55 18.19 -11.90 -0.24
CA VAL A 55 18.54 -11.93 -1.68
C VAL A 55 19.02 -13.32 -2.07
N ASN A 56 18.30 -13.97 -2.98
CA ASN A 56 18.76 -15.16 -3.67
C ASN A 56 19.30 -14.77 -5.04
N VAL A 57 20.62 -14.61 -5.13
CA VAL A 57 21.26 -14.17 -6.38
C VAL A 57 21.22 -15.26 -7.46
N GLN A 58 21.07 -16.54 -7.12
CA GLN A 58 20.95 -17.62 -8.13
C GLN A 58 19.62 -17.56 -8.86
N THR A 59 18.53 -17.27 -8.13
CA THR A 59 17.18 -17.17 -8.70
C THR A 59 16.77 -15.74 -9.03
N LEU A 60 17.62 -14.76 -8.71
CA LEU A 60 17.35 -13.32 -8.82
C LEU A 60 16.05 -12.92 -8.09
N ALA A 61 15.79 -13.58 -6.96
CA ALA A 61 14.65 -13.29 -6.10
C ALA A 61 15.09 -12.47 -4.89
N VAL A 62 14.32 -11.45 -4.56
CA VAL A 62 14.50 -10.60 -3.39
C VAL A 62 13.22 -10.63 -2.58
N THR A 63 13.33 -10.92 -1.28
CA THR A 63 12.25 -10.75 -0.32
C THR A 63 12.62 -9.58 0.59
N ILE A 64 11.72 -8.62 0.74
CA ILE A 64 11.90 -7.45 1.60
C ILE A 64 10.76 -7.45 2.61
N ASN A 65 11.08 -7.40 3.89
CA ASN A 65 10.11 -7.26 4.96
C ASN A 65 10.21 -5.86 5.55
N LEU A 66 9.13 -5.10 5.45
CA LEU A 66 9.02 -3.73 5.93
C LEU A 66 8.02 -3.70 7.09
N ARG A 67 8.33 -2.92 8.12
CA ARG A 67 7.40 -2.56 9.19
C ARG A 67 7.14 -1.06 9.18
N TYR A 68 5.90 -0.69 9.41
CA TYR A 68 5.47 0.68 9.69
C TYR A 68 4.88 0.70 11.09
N ASP A 69 5.42 1.56 11.94
CA ASP A 69 4.89 1.70 13.30
C ASP A 69 3.50 2.36 13.25
N SER A 70 3.32 3.35 12.36
CA SER A 70 2.04 3.99 12.08
C SER A 70 1.91 4.40 10.61
N LEU A 71 0.75 4.15 10.01
CA LEU A 71 0.32 4.69 8.73
C LEU A 71 -0.98 5.47 8.95
N LEU A 72 -1.06 6.64 8.33
CA LEU A 72 -2.20 7.53 8.45
C LEU A 72 -2.88 7.66 7.09
N LEU A 73 -4.19 7.50 7.04
CA LEU A 73 -5.02 7.86 5.89
C LEU A 73 -5.97 8.96 6.35
N ASP A 74 -5.78 10.15 5.82
CA ASP A 74 -6.65 11.31 6.09
C ASP A 74 -7.49 11.63 4.85
N GLY A 75 -8.68 12.17 5.09
CA GLY A 75 -9.54 12.67 4.01
C GLY A 75 -10.88 13.18 4.50
N GLU A 76 -11.77 13.43 3.55
CA GLU A 76 -13.12 13.94 3.80
C GLU A 76 -14.17 12.90 3.42
N TYR A 77 -15.18 12.75 4.27
CA TYR A 77 -16.35 11.92 4.01
C TYR A 77 -17.61 12.77 3.81
N ASP A 78 -18.50 12.30 2.93
CA ASP A 78 -19.88 12.75 2.80
C ASP A 78 -20.79 11.51 2.77
N ILE A 79 -21.57 11.33 3.83
CA ILE A 79 -22.49 10.22 4.02
C ILE A 79 -23.91 10.76 3.83
N SER A 80 -24.65 10.15 2.92
CA SER A 80 -26.07 10.42 2.71
C SER A 80 -26.86 9.12 2.68
N GLY A 81 -28.06 9.09 3.27
CA GLY A 81 -28.83 7.85 3.32
C GLY A 81 -30.13 7.93 4.08
N LYS A 82 -30.70 6.76 4.34
CA LYS A 82 -31.96 6.59 5.06
C LYS A 82 -31.87 5.41 6.03
N LEU A 83 -32.29 5.66 7.27
CA LEU A 83 -32.52 4.64 8.30
C LEU A 83 -34.01 4.27 8.34
N VAL A 84 -34.30 2.99 8.54
CA VAL A 84 -35.65 2.40 8.58
C VAL A 84 -36.52 2.92 7.42
N LYS A 85 -35.90 3.10 6.25
CA LYS A 85 -36.47 3.65 4.99
C LYS A 85 -37.02 5.10 5.04
N VAL A 86 -37.19 5.71 6.21
CA VAL A 86 -37.89 7.01 6.33
C VAL A 86 -37.10 8.11 7.02
N ILE A 87 -36.08 7.79 7.80
CA ILE A 87 -35.28 8.79 8.54
C ILE A 87 -34.07 9.17 7.68
N PRO A 88 -34.02 10.37 7.08
CA PRO A 88 -32.86 10.80 6.31
C PRO A 88 -31.66 11.01 7.24
N LEU A 89 -30.50 10.51 6.84
CA LEU A 89 -29.22 10.77 7.47
C LEU A 89 -28.33 11.49 6.46
N SER A 90 -27.78 12.64 6.84
CA SER A 90 -26.74 13.33 6.06
C SER A 90 -25.71 13.90 7.02
N THR A 91 -24.45 13.53 6.83
CA THR A 91 -23.33 13.99 7.64
C THR A 91 -22.09 14.05 6.77
N ARG A 92 -21.28 15.08 7.00
CA ARG A 92 -20.00 15.30 6.32
C ARG A 92 -18.96 15.74 7.35
N GLY A 93 -17.72 15.38 7.10
CA GLY A 93 -16.61 15.78 7.96
C GLY A 93 -15.32 15.10 7.56
N PRO A 94 -14.22 15.41 8.26
CA PRO A 94 -12.98 14.71 8.08
C PRO A 94 -13.06 13.33 8.70
N PHE A 95 -12.35 12.39 8.10
CA PHE A 95 -12.04 11.11 8.71
C PHE A 95 -10.54 10.90 8.74
N THR A 96 -10.12 10.11 9.72
CA THR A 96 -8.74 9.67 9.86
C THR A 96 -8.75 8.18 10.12
N VAL A 97 -7.95 7.42 9.36
CA VAL A 97 -7.67 6.02 9.64
C VAL A 97 -6.22 5.87 10.04
N THR A 98 -5.97 5.39 11.24
CA THR A 98 -4.64 5.04 11.72
C THR A 98 -4.47 3.53 11.72
N ALA A 99 -3.53 3.04 10.91
CA ALA A 99 -3.08 1.66 10.92
C ALA A 99 -1.76 1.56 11.70
N SER A 100 -1.70 0.71 12.73
CA SER A 100 -0.52 0.55 13.58
C SER A 100 0.12 -0.82 13.38
N ASN A 101 1.46 -0.87 13.48
CA ASN A 101 2.25 -2.10 13.36
C ASN A 101 1.95 -2.85 12.05
N ALA A 102 1.87 -2.09 10.95
CA ALA A 102 1.65 -2.66 9.63
C ALA A 102 2.95 -3.30 9.12
N ARG A 103 2.84 -4.48 8.52
CA ARG A 103 3.95 -5.19 7.88
C ARG A 103 3.65 -5.42 6.42
N ILE A 104 4.61 -5.07 5.57
CA ILE A 104 4.55 -5.35 4.14
C ILE A 104 5.67 -6.32 3.80
N THR A 105 5.32 -7.47 3.23
CA THR A 105 6.29 -8.36 2.60
C THR A 105 6.23 -8.17 1.09
N LEU A 106 7.38 -7.85 0.50
CA LEU A 106 7.55 -7.71 -0.94
C LEU A 106 8.34 -8.90 -1.47
N TRP A 107 7.80 -9.60 -2.47
CA TRP A 107 8.54 -10.60 -3.25
C TRP A 107 8.82 -10.04 -4.64
N VAL A 108 10.08 -9.73 -4.88
CA VAL A 108 10.57 -9.17 -6.13
C VAL A 108 11.33 -10.26 -6.89
N LYS A 109 10.90 -10.54 -8.12
CA LYS A 109 11.66 -11.37 -9.06
C LYS A 109 12.29 -10.47 -10.10
N LEU A 110 13.62 -10.35 -10.05
CA LEU A 110 14.38 -9.59 -11.02
C LEU A 110 14.59 -10.42 -12.30
N LYS A 111 14.77 -9.72 -13.40
CA LYS A 111 15.16 -10.26 -14.70
C LYS A 111 16.29 -9.42 -15.27
N THR A 112 17.10 -10.03 -16.14
CA THR A 112 18.12 -9.30 -16.87
C THR A 112 17.57 -8.84 -18.22
N CYS A 113 17.58 -7.54 -18.47
CA CYS A 113 17.17 -6.94 -19.73
C CYS A 113 18.28 -6.01 -20.24
N ARG A 114 18.86 -6.35 -21.41
CA ARG A 114 19.95 -5.58 -22.04
C ARG A 114 21.13 -5.31 -21.09
N GLY A 115 21.52 -6.31 -20.29
CA GLY A 115 22.63 -6.19 -19.34
C GLY A 115 22.33 -5.37 -18.09
N ARG A 116 21.07 -5.06 -17.80
CA ARG A 116 20.62 -4.40 -16.58
C ARG A 116 19.61 -5.26 -15.82
N LEU A 117 19.52 -5.06 -14.52
CA LEU A 117 18.47 -5.66 -13.72
C LEU A 117 17.20 -4.83 -13.87
N GLU A 118 16.08 -5.52 -14.05
CA GLU A 118 14.76 -4.95 -14.02
C GLU A 118 13.88 -5.81 -13.13
N VAL A 119 12.89 -5.21 -12.49
CA VAL A 119 11.81 -5.94 -11.82
C VAL A 119 10.97 -6.64 -12.89
N GLY A 120 11.01 -7.97 -12.91
CA GLY A 120 10.15 -8.79 -13.76
C GLY A 120 8.76 -8.90 -13.15
N GLN A 121 8.72 -9.40 -11.91
CA GLN A 121 7.51 -9.61 -11.13
C GLN A 121 7.67 -8.99 -9.75
N LEU A 122 6.59 -8.38 -9.27
CA LEU A 122 6.45 -7.89 -7.91
C LEU A 122 5.16 -8.49 -7.35
N ARG A 123 5.21 -8.97 -6.11
CA ARG A 123 4.04 -9.31 -5.31
C ARG A 123 4.19 -8.68 -3.96
N SER A 124 3.08 -8.26 -3.37
CA SER A 124 3.04 -7.74 -2.01
C SER A 124 1.99 -8.42 -1.16
N GLU A 125 2.28 -8.54 0.12
CA GLU A 125 1.30 -8.88 1.15
C GLU A 125 1.37 -7.83 2.24
N LEU A 126 0.20 -7.30 2.63
CA LEU A 126 0.05 -6.40 3.76
C LEU A 126 -0.65 -7.13 4.91
N VAL A 127 -0.04 -7.05 6.08
CA VAL A 127 -0.65 -7.43 7.35
C VAL A 127 -0.72 -6.18 8.21
N VAL A 128 -1.93 -5.82 8.66
CA VAL A 128 -2.11 -4.70 9.58
C VAL A 128 -2.43 -5.24 10.96
N GLY A 129 -1.81 -4.65 12.00
CA GLY A 129 -2.09 -5.00 13.39
C GLY A 129 -3.42 -4.40 13.83
N ASP A 130 -3.37 -3.16 14.33
CA ASP A 130 -4.55 -2.43 14.79
C ASP A 130 -4.95 -1.38 13.76
N VAL A 131 -6.25 -1.20 13.58
CA VAL A 131 -6.81 -0.16 12.71
C VAL A 131 -7.83 0.64 13.51
N HIS A 132 -7.63 1.96 13.57
CA HIS A 132 -8.53 2.88 14.22
C HIS A 132 -9.09 3.86 13.19
N LEU A 133 -10.42 3.96 13.11
CA LEU A 133 -11.12 4.97 12.33
C LEU A 133 -11.65 6.05 13.27
N ASP A 134 -11.37 7.32 12.99
CA ASP A 134 -12.05 8.46 13.57
C ASP A 134 -12.96 9.11 12.51
N LEU A 135 -14.20 9.38 12.91
CA LEU A 135 -15.21 10.09 12.11
C LEU A 135 -15.62 11.35 12.87
N SER A 136 -14.93 12.45 12.57
CA SER A 136 -15.19 13.73 13.20
C SER A 136 -16.57 14.27 12.81
N HIS A 137 -17.27 14.89 13.74
CA HIS A 137 -18.59 15.51 13.54
C HIS A 137 -19.76 14.57 13.22
N MET A 138 -19.58 13.25 13.28
CA MET A 138 -20.71 12.32 13.19
C MET A 138 -21.40 12.13 14.55
N THR A 139 -22.71 12.38 14.63
CA THR A 139 -23.50 12.03 15.82
C THR A 139 -23.48 10.51 16.01
N GLY A 140 -23.03 10.04 17.18
CA GLY A 140 -22.79 8.61 17.42
C GLY A 140 -21.52 8.08 16.75
N GLY A 141 -20.64 8.96 16.26
CA GLY A 141 -19.38 8.62 15.60
C GLY A 141 -18.51 7.64 16.39
N SER A 142 -18.50 7.75 17.71
CA SER A 142 -17.74 6.85 18.59
C SER A 142 -18.24 5.39 18.60
N LEU A 143 -19.51 5.14 18.32
CA LEU A 143 -20.06 3.79 18.20
C LEU A 143 -19.75 3.20 16.83
N VAL A 144 -19.92 4.02 15.78
CA VAL A 144 -19.62 3.60 14.40
C VAL A 144 -18.13 3.38 14.22
N SER A 145 -17.29 4.28 14.72
CA SER A 145 -15.83 4.13 14.70
C SER A 145 -15.40 2.82 15.33
N LYS A 146 -15.91 2.48 16.52
CA LYS A 146 -15.61 1.21 17.19
C LYS A 146 -16.04 0.00 16.37
N TYR A 147 -17.27 0.01 15.86
CA TYR A 147 -17.78 -1.10 15.05
C TYR A 147 -16.99 -1.28 13.75
N VAL A 148 -16.71 -0.19 13.03
CA VAL A 148 -15.94 -0.25 11.80
C VAL A 148 -14.50 -0.66 12.10
N SER A 149 -13.84 -0.03 13.07
CA SER A 149 -12.45 -0.34 13.47
C SER A 149 -12.27 -1.83 13.78
N SER A 150 -13.21 -2.47 14.49
CA SER A 150 -13.11 -3.90 14.83
C SER A 150 -13.22 -4.85 13.63
N HIS A 151 -13.72 -4.37 12.49
CA HIS A 151 -13.87 -5.15 11.26
C HIS A 151 -12.95 -4.68 10.12
N LEU A 152 -12.43 -3.45 10.21
CA LEU A 152 -11.71 -2.79 9.12
C LEU A 152 -10.39 -3.49 8.82
N ALA A 153 -9.65 -3.95 9.85
CA ALA A 153 -8.41 -4.70 9.66
C ALA A 153 -8.61 -5.96 8.79
N ASN A 154 -9.69 -6.72 9.06
CA ASN A 154 -10.02 -7.89 8.24
C ASN A 154 -10.44 -7.50 6.83
N GLN A 155 -11.20 -6.41 6.67
CA GLN A 155 -11.63 -5.94 5.35
C GLN A 155 -10.47 -5.43 4.50
N ILE A 156 -9.52 -4.70 5.09
CA ILE A 156 -8.28 -4.28 4.43
C ILE A 156 -7.54 -5.51 3.94
N ARG A 157 -7.33 -6.52 4.79
CA ARG A 157 -6.66 -7.76 4.40
C ARG A 157 -7.37 -8.48 3.24
N THR A 158 -8.69 -8.56 3.28
CA THR A 158 -9.49 -9.26 2.25
C THR A 158 -9.49 -8.51 0.92
N HIS A 159 -9.57 -7.17 0.93
CA HIS A 159 -9.63 -6.36 -0.28
C HIS A 159 -8.24 -5.91 -0.79
N TRP A 160 -7.17 -6.10 0.00
CA TRP A 160 -5.80 -5.80 -0.41
C TRP A 160 -5.44 -6.43 -1.76
N GLN A 161 -5.85 -7.69 -1.96
CA GLN A 161 -5.59 -8.43 -3.20
C GLN A 161 -6.21 -7.77 -4.45
N GLN A 162 -7.25 -6.97 -4.29
CA GLN A 162 -7.90 -6.27 -5.41
C GLN A 162 -7.12 -5.03 -5.85
N HIS A 163 -6.44 -4.36 -4.92
CA HIS A 163 -5.65 -3.15 -5.17
C HIS A 163 -4.15 -3.43 -5.36
N GLU A 164 -3.71 -4.67 -5.13
CA GLU A 164 -2.34 -5.13 -5.35
C GLU A 164 -1.77 -4.77 -6.73
N PRO A 165 -2.52 -4.87 -7.86
CA PRO A 165 -1.96 -4.56 -9.18
C PRO A 165 -1.55 -3.09 -9.36
N GLU A 166 -2.31 -2.16 -8.77
CA GLU A 166 -2.05 -0.71 -8.85
C GLU A 166 -0.81 -0.36 -8.03
N LEU A 167 -0.75 -0.82 -6.78
CA LEU A 167 0.41 -0.63 -5.90
C LEU A 167 1.66 -1.29 -6.47
N SER A 168 1.54 -2.52 -6.98
CA SER A 168 2.65 -3.22 -7.62
C SER A 168 3.14 -2.49 -8.87
N MET A 169 2.27 -1.80 -9.61
CA MET A 169 2.70 -0.97 -10.75
C MET A 169 3.54 0.23 -10.28
N VAL A 170 3.07 0.98 -9.29
CA VAL A 170 3.76 2.16 -8.74
C VAL A 170 5.10 1.77 -8.14
N LEU A 171 5.11 0.74 -7.29
CA LEU A 171 6.33 0.21 -6.66
C LEU A 171 7.30 -0.34 -7.70
N LYS A 172 6.82 -1.05 -8.72
CA LYS A 172 7.66 -1.54 -9.81
C LYS A 172 8.30 -0.40 -10.59
N LYS A 173 7.60 0.71 -10.81
CA LYS A 173 8.16 1.90 -11.47
C LYS A 173 9.31 2.48 -10.62
N HIS A 174 9.03 2.78 -9.35
CA HIS A 174 10.04 3.31 -8.42
C HIS A 174 11.25 2.38 -8.27
N LEU A 175 11.04 1.08 -8.06
CA LEU A 175 12.13 0.12 -7.92
C LEU A 175 12.98 0.02 -9.19
N ASN A 176 12.37 0.08 -10.38
CA ASN A 176 13.13 0.09 -11.62
C ASN A 176 13.94 1.38 -11.79
N ASP A 177 13.44 2.52 -11.33
CA ASP A 177 14.17 3.78 -11.34
C ASP A 177 15.42 3.71 -10.46
N GLU A 178 15.29 3.14 -9.25
CA GLU A 178 16.44 2.91 -8.36
C GLU A 178 17.43 1.88 -8.94
N LEU A 179 16.93 0.78 -9.52
CA LEU A 179 17.76 -0.27 -10.12
C LEU A 179 18.55 0.19 -11.35
N LYS A 180 18.16 1.29 -12.03
CA LYS A 180 18.95 1.88 -13.13
C LYS A 180 20.38 2.18 -12.70
N ASN A 181 20.60 2.48 -11.42
CA ASN A 181 21.89 2.84 -10.87
C ASN A 181 22.69 1.64 -10.34
N VAL A 182 22.12 0.42 -10.36
CA VAL A 182 22.76 -0.79 -9.83
C VAL A 182 23.40 -1.61 -10.96
N SER A 183 24.72 -1.81 -10.88
CA SER A 183 25.45 -2.65 -11.84
C SER A 183 25.33 -4.15 -11.53
N LEU A 184 25.33 -5.01 -12.56
CA LEU A 184 25.37 -6.47 -12.38
C LEU A 184 26.69 -6.98 -11.76
N MET A 185 27.77 -6.21 -11.90
CA MET A 185 29.11 -6.58 -11.44
C MET A 185 29.19 -6.65 -9.90
N SER A 186 28.48 -5.77 -9.20
CA SER A 186 28.41 -5.78 -7.72
C SER A 186 27.68 -7.02 -7.17
N LEU A 187 26.66 -7.54 -7.87
CA LEU A 187 26.00 -8.79 -7.46
C LEU A 187 26.88 -10.02 -7.66
N GLN A 188 27.69 -10.05 -8.73
CA GLN A 188 28.64 -11.14 -8.97
C GLN A 188 29.74 -11.20 -7.90
N LEU A 189 30.20 -10.03 -7.42
CA LEU A 189 31.14 -9.94 -6.31
C LEU A 189 30.54 -10.50 -5.01
N LEU A 190 29.28 -10.20 -4.69
CA LEU A 190 28.59 -10.78 -3.52
C LEU A 190 28.48 -12.30 -3.60
N GLN A 191 28.13 -12.86 -4.76
CA GLN A 191 28.09 -14.32 -4.97
C GLN A 191 29.46 -14.98 -4.79
N SER A 192 30.52 -14.35 -5.31
CA SER A 192 31.87 -14.89 -5.12
C SER A 192 32.26 -14.87 -3.64
N THR A 193 31.98 -13.78 -2.94
CA THR A 193 32.37 -13.60 -1.54
C THR A 193 31.66 -14.61 -0.63
N ASP A 194 30.35 -14.85 -0.78
CA ASP A 194 29.63 -15.88 0.00
C ASP A 194 30.15 -17.30 -0.31
N LYS A 195 30.45 -17.60 -1.58
CA LYS A 195 31.04 -18.88 -1.98
C LYS A 195 32.43 -19.12 -1.36
N TYR A 196 33.24 -18.08 -1.20
CA TYR A 196 34.54 -18.17 -0.53
C TYR A 196 34.42 -18.23 0.99
N MET A 197 33.48 -17.50 1.60
CA MET A 197 33.23 -17.52 3.04
C MET A 197 32.73 -18.88 3.52
N ARG A 198 31.84 -19.54 2.77
CA ARG A 198 31.38 -20.91 3.10
C ARG A 198 32.47 -21.98 2.96
N ARG A 199 33.50 -21.73 2.15
CA ARG A 199 34.66 -22.64 2.02
C ARG A 199 35.74 -22.40 3.06
N GLY A 200 35.79 -21.22 3.68
CA GLY A 200 36.76 -20.88 4.74
C GLY A 200 36.47 -21.45 6.13
N SER A 201 35.30 -22.08 6.34
CA SER A 201 34.89 -22.65 7.64
C SER A 201 35.27 -24.13 7.83
N LEU A 202 36.13 -24.68 6.97
CA LEU A 202 36.64 -26.06 7.05
C LEU A 202 38.16 -26.06 7.29
N TYR A 203 38.63 -25.35 8.31
CA TYR A 203 39.96 -25.56 8.92
C TYR A 203 39.90 -25.22 10.40
#